data_AF-A0A0F4INE3-F1
#
_entry.id   AF-A0A0F4INE3-F1
#
_cell.length_a   1.000
_cell.length_b   1.000
_cell.length_c   1.000
_cell.angle_alpha   90.00
_cell.angle_beta   90.00
_cell.angle_gamma   90.00
#
_symmetry.space_group_name_H-M   'P 1'
#
loop_
_entity.id
_entity.type
_entity.pdbx_description
1 polymer ?
#
loop_
_entity_poly.entity_id
_entity_poly.type
_entity_poly.pdbx_seq_one_letter_code
_entity_poly.pdbx_strand_id
1 'polypeptide(L)'
;LALLGRLARQLVARPAASDGPDGRLAAAVEGVDPAEVVSLADALETFLDGSAAEDLPFSAAARVRFAHLAQELRDLRRSLSDPLMDVLHRILSATGLDVELSASPHALAARRRETLSGFLDVAAGFAALDGEATLLAFLGFLRTAAQYEKGLDHALPGGENTVKVLTAHKSKGLEWDVVVVPGLCEGSFPKEKAPEAWTSYPKVLPYALRGDATTLPADPAWTSAGLKSFKAALKSHKETEELRLGYVTFTRPRSLLLASGHWWGPTQKRRRGPSAFLQALHDHCAAGHGDIEAWADAPAPDAENPALASDTTPDHSWPLPLDPTSLTLRREAAALVEAHLKTCLLYTS
;
A
#
# COMPACT_ATOMS: atom_id res chain seq x y z
N LEU A 1 -16.29 6.56 17.83
CA LEU A 1 -15.34 5.43 17.82
C LEU A 1 -14.66 5.19 19.17
N ALA A 2 -14.07 6.21 19.82
CA ALA A 2 -13.46 6.03 21.15
C ALA A 2 -14.42 5.44 22.21
N LEU A 3 -15.68 5.88 22.24
CA LEU A 3 -16.72 5.32 23.12
C LEU A 3 -17.04 3.85 22.78
N LEU A 4 -17.11 3.49 21.50
CA LEU A 4 -17.30 2.10 21.06
C LEU A 4 -16.12 1.22 21.49
N GLY A 5 -14.90 1.74 21.44
CA GLY A 5 -13.72 1.05 21.96
C GLY A 5 -13.73 0.88 23.48
N ARG A 6 -14.34 1.81 24.23
CA ARG A 6 -14.56 1.64 25.68
C ARG A 6 -15.59 0.55 25.94
N LEU A 7 -16.70 0.54 25.19
CA LEU A 7 -17.73 -0.50 25.28
C LEU A 7 -17.14 -1.89 24.99
N ALA A 8 -16.36 -2.02 23.92
CA ALA A 8 -15.69 -3.28 23.57
C ALA A 8 -14.79 -3.80 24.69
N ARG A 9 -14.07 -2.90 25.40
CA ARG A 9 -13.27 -3.29 26.57
C ARG A 9 -14.12 -3.71 27.76
N GLN A 10 -15.27 -3.08 27.98
CA GLN A 10 -16.18 -3.47 29.06
C GLN A 10 -16.78 -4.87 28.82
N LEU A 11 -17.04 -5.24 27.56
CA LEU A 11 -17.54 -6.57 27.21
C LEU A 11 -16.55 -7.70 27.49
N VAL A 12 -15.25 -7.42 27.40
CA VAL A 12 -14.18 -8.38 27.68
C VAL A 12 -13.78 -8.41 29.16
N ALA A 13 -14.05 -7.35 29.92
CA ALA A 13 -13.64 -7.25 31.32
C ALA A 13 -14.34 -8.29 32.20
N ARG A 14 -13.59 -9.32 32.63
CA ARG A 14 -14.00 -10.25 33.70
C ARG A 14 -14.17 -9.49 35.03
N PRO A 15 -15.09 -9.92 35.93
CA PRO A 15 -14.97 -9.58 37.34
C PRO A 15 -13.62 -10.09 37.86
N ALA A 16 -12.90 -9.26 38.62
CA ALA A 16 -11.50 -9.49 38.99
C ALA A 16 -11.23 -10.94 39.45
N ALA A 17 -10.28 -11.62 38.78
CA ALA A 17 -9.76 -12.89 39.23
C ALA A 17 -9.15 -12.73 40.63
N SER A 18 -9.26 -13.75 41.48
CA SER A 18 -8.72 -13.69 42.84
C SER A 18 -7.20 -13.45 42.81
N ASP A 19 -6.70 -12.56 43.66
CA ASP A 19 -5.27 -12.18 43.79
C ASP A 19 -4.34 -13.32 44.30
N GLY A 20 -4.86 -14.55 44.33
CA GLY A 20 -4.17 -15.73 44.81
C GLY A 20 -3.06 -16.21 43.87
N PRO A 21 -2.15 -17.07 44.37
CA PRO A 21 -1.09 -17.68 43.56
C PRO A 21 -1.63 -18.47 42.36
N ASP A 22 -2.77 -19.15 42.54
CA ASP A 22 -3.42 -19.96 41.49
C ASP A 22 -3.99 -19.12 40.35
N GLY A 23 -4.54 -17.93 40.65
CA GLY A 23 -5.05 -16.99 39.63
C GLY A 23 -3.95 -16.41 38.75
N ARG A 24 -2.76 -16.16 39.34
CA ARG A 24 -1.57 -15.71 38.59
C ARG A 24 -0.96 -16.81 37.72
N LEU A 25 -1.04 -18.06 38.15
CA LEU A 25 -0.57 -19.21 37.37
C LEU A 25 -1.50 -19.51 36.19
N ALA A 26 -2.83 -19.42 36.38
CA ALA A 26 -3.80 -19.58 35.30
C ALA A 26 -3.63 -18.50 34.20
N ALA A 27 -3.50 -17.23 34.60
CA ALA A 27 -3.29 -16.11 33.67
C ALA A 27 -1.95 -16.17 32.90
N ALA A 28 -0.94 -16.87 33.44
CA ALA A 28 0.36 -17.03 32.78
C ALA A 28 0.40 -18.22 31.80
N VAL A 29 -0.57 -19.14 31.88
CA VAL A 29 -0.66 -20.36 31.07
C VAL A 29 -1.77 -20.27 30.00
N GLU A 30 -2.80 -19.44 30.22
CA GLU A 30 -3.77 -19.08 29.18
C GLU A 30 -3.05 -18.27 28.08
N GLY A 31 -2.82 -18.91 26.93
CA GLY A 31 -2.67 -18.16 25.68
C GLY A 31 -3.92 -17.30 25.48
N VAL A 32 -3.80 -16.17 24.76
CA VAL A 32 -4.94 -15.27 24.52
C VAL A 32 -6.09 -16.05 23.88
N ASP A 33 -7.16 -16.30 24.63
CA ASP A 33 -8.39 -16.86 24.10
C ASP A 33 -8.93 -15.88 23.05
N PRO A 34 -9.27 -16.31 21.82
CA PRO A 34 -9.97 -15.46 20.85
C PRO A 34 -11.19 -14.72 21.44
N ALA A 35 -11.85 -15.28 22.45
CA ALA A 35 -12.96 -14.66 23.18
C ALA A 35 -12.54 -13.51 24.13
N GLU A 36 -11.25 -13.41 24.46
CA GLU A 36 -10.67 -12.35 25.28
C GLU A 36 -10.08 -11.20 24.44
N VAL A 37 -10.25 -11.25 23.12
CA VAL A 37 -9.82 -10.18 22.20
C VAL A 37 -10.90 -9.09 22.15
N VAL A 38 -10.50 -7.85 22.45
CA VAL A 38 -11.37 -6.67 22.33
C VAL A 38 -11.85 -6.50 20.89
N SER A 39 -13.11 -6.83 20.63
CA SER A 39 -13.76 -6.73 19.32
C SER A 39 -14.72 -5.55 19.28
N LEU A 40 -14.47 -4.59 18.37
CA LEU A 40 -15.44 -3.53 18.10
C LEU A 40 -16.73 -4.07 17.46
N ALA A 41 -16.65 -5.19 16.75
CA ALA A 41 -17.81 -5.78 16.10
C ALA A 41 -18.79 -6.36 17.13
N ASP A 42 -18.28 -6.94 18.21
CA ASP A 42 -19.11 -7.50 19.28
C ASP A 42 -19.80 -6.37 20.06
N ALA A 43 -19.08 -5.25 20.26
CA ALA A 43 -19.67 -4.03 20.81
C ALA A 43 -20.79 -3.46 19.92
N LEU A 44 -20.68 -3.58 18.60
CA LEU A 44 -21.74 -3.15 17.68
C LEU A 44 -23.01 -4.01 17.79
N GLU A 45 -22.87 -5.33 17.96
CA GLU A 45 -24.01 -6.25 18.09
C GLU A 45 -24.93 -5.87 19.27
N THR A 46 -24.37 -5.31 20.36
CA THR A 46 -25.16 -4.84 21.52
C THR A 46 -26.18 -3.75 21.18
N PHE A 47 -25.99 -3.02 20.08
CA PHE A 47 -26.94 -2.00 19.60
C PHE A 47 -28.16 -2.61 18.89
N LEU A 48 -28.09 -3.86 18.43
CA LEU A 48 -29.22 -4.57 17.82
C LEU A 48 -30.16 -5.15 18.87
N ASP A 49 -29.57 -5.73 19.91
CA ASP A 49 -30.32 -6.45 20.94
C ASP A 49 -30.73 -5.52 22.10
N GLY A 50 -30.35 -4.24 22.03
CA GLY A 50 -30.69 -3.21 23.02
C GLY A 50 -29.86 -3.25 24.31
N SER A 51 -28.83 -4.10 24.36
CA SER A 51 -27.96 -4.30 25.54
C SER A 51 -26.75 -3.36 25.60
N ALA A 52 -26.62 -2.45 24.63
CA ALA A 52 -25.54 -1.46 24.61
C ALA A 52 -25.53 -0.61 25.89
N ALA A 53 -24.38 -0.55 26.58
CA ALA A 53 -24.26 0.07 27.89
C ALA A 53 -24.89 1.47 27.93
N GLU A 54 -25.93 1.63 28.74
CA GLU A 54 -26.61 2.91 28.96
C GLU A 54 -25.67 3.95 29.60
N ASP A 55 -24.69 3.49 30.37
CA ASP A 55 -23.70 4.31 31.08
C ASP A 55 -22.72 5.05 30.15
N LEU A 56 -22.64 4.68 28.88
CA LEU A 56 -21.79 5.38 27.91
C LEU A 56 -22.60 6.45 27.15
N PRO A 57 -22.09 7.71 27.07
CA PRO A 57 -22.84 8.85 26.52
C PRO A 57 -22.84 8.84 24.97
N PHE A 58 -23.43 7.82 24.35
CA PHE A 58 -23.68 7.80 22.91
C PHE A 58 -24.84 8.72 22.55
N SER A 59 -24.63 9.59 21.55
CA SER A 59 -25.72 10.40 20.99
C SER A 59 -26.78 9.53 20.30
N ALA A 60 -28.02 10.04 20.19
CA ALA A 60 -29.11 9.33 19.52
C ALA A 60 -28.74 8.95 18.07
N ALA A 61 -28.10 9.87 17.34
CA ALA A 61 -27.62 9.61 15.98
C ALA A 61 -26.55 8.50 15.93
N ALA A 62 -25.66 8.43 16.93
CA ALA A 62 -24.66 7.36 17.00
C ALA A 62 -25.32 6.00 17.25
N ARG A 63 -26.32 5.93 18.15
CA ARG A 63 -27.07 4.69 18.44
C ARG A 63 -27.75 4.14 17.19
N VAL A 64 -28.45 5.00 16.44
CA VAL A 64 -29.10 4.62 15.17
C VAL A 64 -28.06 4.13 14.14
N ARG A 65 -26.98 4.89 13.94
CA ARG A 65 -25.93 4.52 12.97
C ARG A 65 -25.21 3.22 13.33
N PHE A 66 -24.94 2.99 14.61
CA PHE A 66 -24.31 1.74 15.06
C PHE A 66 -25.25 0.54 14.94
N ALA A 67 -26.54 0.70 15.24
CA ALA A 67 -27.52 -0.35 15.00
C ALA A 67 -27.62 -0.70 13.50
N HIS A 68 -27.67 0.30 12.62
CA HIS A 68 -27.68 0.05 11.16
C HIS A 68 -26.42 -0.68 10.70
N LEU A 69 -25.23 -0.21 11.10
CA LEU A 69 -23.96 -0.86 10.75
C LEU A 69 -23.88 -2.30 11.30
N ALA A 70 -24.34 -2.51 12.53
CA ALA A 70 -24.38 -3.85 13.12
C ALA A 70 -25.27 -4.78 12.30
N GLN A 71 -26.45 -4.30 11.88
CA GLN A 71 -27.39 -5.08 11.07
C GLN A 71 -26.77 -5.44 9.71
N GLU A 72 -26.15 -4.47 9.03
CA GLU A 72 -25.45 -4.71 7.76
C GLU A 72 -24.35 -5.77 7.90
N LEU A 73 -23.50 -5.68 8.94
CA LEU A 73 -22.46 -6.66 9.20
C LEU A 73 -23.04 -8.06 9.49
N ARG A 74 -24.13 -8.12 10.26
CA ARG A 74 -24.83 -9.37 10.57
C ARG A 74 -25.40 -10.02 9.31
N ASP A 75 -25.97 -9.24 8.40
CA ASP A 75 -26.52 -9.73 7.14
C ASP A 75 -25.42 -10.21 6.17
N LEU A 76 -24.30 -9.48 6.07
CA LEU A 76 -23.13 -9.89 5.28
C LEU A 76 -22.50 -11.19 5.82
N ARG A 77 -22.45 -11.37 7.15
CA ARG A 77 -21.94 -12.60 7.76
C ARG A 77 -22.75 -13.84 7.39
N ARG A 78 -24.07 -13.70 7.22
CA ARG A 78 -24.93 -14.82 6.80
C ARG A 78 -24.64 -15.30 5.39
N SER A 79 -24.12 -14.45 4.52
CA SER A 79 -23.74 -14.82 3.15
C SER A 79 -22.33 -15.42 3.01
N LEU A 80 -21.56 -15.59 4.08
CA LEU A 80 -20.17 -16.04 3.96
C LEU A 80 -19.99 -17.47 3.40
N SER A 81 -21.05 -18.27 3.42
CA SER A 81 -21.11 -19.60 2.79
C SER A 81 -21.46 -19.55 1.30
N ASP A 82 -21.88 -18.41 0.78
CA ASP A 82 -22.23 -18.24 -0.63
C ASP A 82 -20.96 -18.29 -1.49
N PRO A 83 -21.07 -18.55 -2.81
CA PRO A 83 -19.94 -18.46 -3.73
C PRO A 83 -19.19 -17.13 -3.61
N LEU A 84 -17.85 -17.16 -3.72
CA LEU A 84 -16.99 -15.99 -3.52
C LEU A 84 -17.48 -14.73 -4.26
N MET A 85 -17.84 -14.89 -5.54
CA MET A 85 -18.30 -13.76 -6.35
C MET A 85 -19.61 -13.17 -5.83
N ASP A 86 -20.53 -13.99 -5.34
CA ASP A 86 -21.79 -13.53 -4.78
C ASP A 86 -21.56 -12.74 -3.49
N VAL A 87 -20.64 -13.21 -2.63
CA VAL A 87 -20.21 -12.49 -1.43
C VAL A 87 -19.62 -11.13 -1.78
N LEU A 88 -18.71 -11.07 -2.76
CA LEU A 88 -18.07 -9.82 -3.18
C LEU A 88 -19.10 -8.84 -3.76
N HIS A 89 -19.99 -9.28 -4.65
CA HIS A 89 -21.04 -8.43 -5.20
C HIS A 89 -22.00 -7.94 -4.12
N ARG A 90 -22.35 -8.77 -3.14
CA ARG A 90 -23.20 -8.35 -2.02
C ARG A 90 -22.52 -7.30 -1.15
N ILE A 91 -21.22 -7.41 -0.88
CA ILE A 91 -20.46 -6.39 -0.15
C ILE A 91 -20.44 -5.07 -0.94
N LEU A 92 -20.22 -5.12 -2.26
CA LEU A 92 -20.22 -3.92 -3.10
C LEU A 92 -21.58 -3.21 -3.07
N SER A 93 -22.67 -3.95 -3.20
CA SER A 93 -24.03 -3.41 -3.11
C SER A 93 -24.36 -2.86 -1.72
N ALA A 94 -24.02 -3.59 -0.65
CA ALA A 94 -24.31 -3.17 0.72
C ALA A 94 -23.53 -1.91 1.11
N THR A 95 -22.29 -1.78 0.66
CA THR A 95 -21.46 -0.59 0.91
C THR A 95 -21.80 0.58 -0.02
N GLY A 96 -22.52 0.34 -1.11
CA GLY A 96 -22.83 1.34 -2.14
C GLY A 96 -21.59 1.83 -2.89
N LEU A 97 -20.49 1.06 -2.87
CA LEU A 97 -19.21 1.48 -3.45
C LEU A 97 -19.34 1.69 -4.97
N ASP A 98 -20.10 0.83 -5.65
CA ASP A 98 -20.38 0.94 -7.08
C ASP A 98 -21.11 2.25 -7.45
N VAL A 99 -22.09 2.65 -6.64
CA VAL A 99 -22.79 3.93 -6.75
C VAL A 99 -21.84 5.09 -6.47
N GLU A 100 -21.03 4.99 -5.42
CA GLU A 100 -20.03 6.00 -5.06
C GLU A 100 -19.03 6.24 -6.21
N LEU A 101 -18.56 5.17 -6.82
CA LEU A 101 -17.67 5.23 -7.97
C LEU A 101 -18.34 5.84 -9.19
N SER A 102 -19.62 5.54 -9.41
CA SER A 102 -20.40 6.06 -10.54
C SER A 102 -20.73 7.55 -10.41
N ALA A 103 -20.92 8.04 -9.18
CA ALA A 103 -21.20 9.45 -8.89
C ALA A 103 -19.96 10.36 -8.82
N SER A 104 -18.75 9.81 -9.00
CA SER A 104 -17.49 10.57 -8.96
C SER A 104 -17.19 11.24 -10.32
N PRO A 105 -16.38 12.34 -10.36
CA PRO A 105 -16.00 13.00 -11.61
C PRO A 105 -15.41 12.04 -12.65
N HIS A 106 -15.81 12.17 -13.92
CA HIS A 106 -15.71 11.13 -14.95
C HIS A 106 -14.33 10.46 -15.09
N ALA A 107 -13.22 11.21 -15.09
CA ALA A 107 -11.89 10.65 -15.26
C ALA A 107 -11.44 9.80 -14.06
N LEU A 108 -11.76 10.23 -12.83
CA LEU A 108 -11.42 9.51 -11.60
C LEU A 108 -12.36 8.32 -11.37
N ALA A 109 -13.64 8.48 -11.70
CA ALA A 109 -14.64 7.42 -11.67
C ALA A 109 -14.31 6.27 -12.61
N ALA A 110 -13.91 6.56 -13.86
CA ALA A 110 -13.53 5.54 -14.83
C ALA A 110 -12.36 4.69 -14.35
N ARG A 111 -11.30 5.33 -13.84
CA ARG A 111 -10.12 4.62 -13.32
C ARG A 111 -10.45 3.74 -12.11
N ARG A 112 -11.21 4.27 -11.15
CA ARG A 112 -11.58 3.50 -9.95
C ARG A 112 -12.46 2.30 -10.31
N ARG A 113 -13.35 2.44 -11.30
CA ARG A 113 -14.12 1.31 -11.85
C ARG A 113 -13.24 0.28 -12.54
N GLU A 114 -12.28 0.70 -13.35
CA GLU A 114 -11.30 -0.21 -13.97
C GLU A 114 -10.51 -0.99 -12.92
N THR A 115 -10.02 -0.32 -11.86
CA THR A 115 -9.35 -0.97 -10.73
C THR A 115 -10.25 -1.98 -10.02
N LEU A 116 -11.52 -1.62 -9.76
CA LEU A 116 -12.48 -2.54 -9.14
C LEU A 116 -12.78 -3.75 -10.05
N SER A 117 -12.97 -3.52 -11.35
CA SER A 117 -13.16 -4.58 -12.33
C SER A 117 -11.97 -5.53 -12.34
N GLY A 118 -10.74 -5.02 -12.40
CA GLY A 118 -9.53 -5.84 -12.37
C GLY A 118 -9.40 -6.65 -11.07
N PHE A 119 -9.87 -6.12 -9.93
CA PHE A 119 -9.94 -6.90 -8.69
C PHE A 119 -10.96 -8.04 -8.77
N LEU A 120 -12.15 -7.79 -9.35
CA LEU A 120 -13.16 -8.83 -9.55
C LEU A 120 -12.70 -9.88 -10.56
N ASP A 121 -11.93 -9.50 -11.59
CA ASP A 121 -11.35 -10.44 -12.55
C ASP A 121 -10.32 -11.38 -11.86
N VAL A 122 -9.50 -10.83 -10.96
CA VAL A 122 -8.59 -11.65 -10.13
C VAL A 122 -9.38 -12.61 -9.24
N ALA A 123 -10.46 -12.15 -8.61
CA ALA A 123 -11.31 -12.99 -7.78
C ALA A 123 -12.01 -14.10 -8.59
N ALA A 124 -12.50 -13.79 -9.79
CA ALA A 124 -13.10 -14.74 -10.70
C ALA A 124 -12.07 -15.79 -11.18
N GLY A 125 -10.86 -15.34 -11.54
CA GLY A 125 -9.76 -16.23 -11.89
C GLY A 125 -9.34 -17.15 -10.73
N PHE A 126 -9.33 -16.63 -9.50
CA PHE A 126 -9.12 -17.43 -8.29
C PHE A 126 -10.24 -18.47 -8.11
N ALA A 127 -11.50 -18.05 -8.29
CA ALA A 127 -12.65 -18.94 -8.14
C ALA A 127 -12.76 -20.04 -9.20
N ALA A 128 -12.18 -19.81 -10.38
CA ALA A 128 -12.12 -20.79 -11.46
C ALA A 128 -11.10 -21.91 -11.22
N LEU A 129 -10.19 -21.76 -10.25
CA LEU A 129 -9.28 -22.83 -9.83
C LEU A 129 -10.06 -23.80 -8.92
N ASP A 130 -10.04 -25.09 -9.26
CA ASP A 130 -10.91 -26.13 -8.68
C ASP A 130 -11.02 -26.11 -7.13
N GLY A 131 -12.27 -26.22 -6.66
CA GLY A 131 -12.66 -26.95 -5.44
C GLY A 131 -13.16 -26.12 -4.26
N GLU A 132 -12.40 -25.14 -3.77
CA GLU A 132 -12.68 -24.48 -2.48
C GLU A 132 -12.38 -22.97 -2.50
N ALA A 133 -12.96 -22.26 -3.46
CA ALA A 133 -12.89 -20.80 -3.53
C ALA A 133 -13.77 -20.13 -2.46
N THR A 134 -13.38 -20.28 -1.19
CA THR A 134 -14.02 -19.60 -0.06
C THR A 134 -13.46 -18.18 0.11
N LEU A 135 -14.21 -17.29 0.75
CA LEU A 135 -13.70 -15.96 1.13
C LEU A 135 -12.42 -16.06 1.95
N LEU A 136 -12.34 -17.02 2.87
CA LEU A 136 -11.16 -17.22 3.71
C LEU A 136 -9.93 -17.60 2.90
N ALA A 137 -10.08 -18.55 1.95
CA ALA A 137 -9.01 -18.95 1.05
C ALA A 137 -8.55 -17.77 0.18
N PHE A 138 -9.49 -16.98 -0.35
CA PHE A 138 -9.18 -15.79 -1.13
C PHE A 138 -8.44 -14.72 -0.32
N LEU A 139 -8.85 -14.45 0.93
CA LEU A 139 -8.13 -13.54 1.82
C LEU A 139 -6.71 -14.06 2.15
N GLY A 140 -6.54 -15.38 2.28
CA GLY A 140 -5.24 -16.03 2.41
C GLY A 140 -4.36 -15.80 1.18
N PHE A 141 -4.92 -15.99 -0.01
CA PHE A 141 -4.27 -15.67 -1.28
C PHE A 141 -3.84 -14.20 -1.35
N LEU A 142 -4.73 -13.26 -1.03
CA LEU A 142 -4.40 -11.82 -1.04
C LEU A 142 -3.29 -11.47 -0.03
N ARG A 143 -3.28 -12.08 1.16
CA ARG A 143 -2.21 -11.89 2.15
C ARG A 143 -0.88 -12.42 1.64
N THR A 144 -0.88 -13.61 1.02
CA THR A 144 0.31 -14.20 0.41
C THR A 144 0.85 -13.30 -0.72
N ALA A 145 -0.02 -12.82 -1.60
CA ALA A 145 0.35 -11.90 -2.67
C ALA A 145 0.94 -10.59 -2.10
N ALA A 146 0.32 -10.00 -1.08
CA ALA A 146 0.82 -8.79 -0.43
C ALA A 146 2.18 -9.00 0.26
N GLN A 147 2.36 -10.14 0.94
CA GLN A 147 3.56 -10.43 1.71
C GLN A 147 4.75 -10.86 0.84
N TYR A 148 4.51 -11.68 -0.18
CA TYR A 148 5.57 -12.35 -0.93
C TYR A 148 5.69 -11.86 -2.39
N GLU A 149 4.61 -11.37 -3.00
CA GLU A 149 4.56 -11.03 -4.43
C GLU A 149 4.50 -9.52 -4.69
N LYS A 150 4.59 -8.68 -3.65
CA LYS A 150 4.45 -7.20 -3.69
C LYS A 150 3.06 -6.73 -4.12
N GLY A 151 2.03 -7.54 -3.85
CA GLY A 151 0.64 -7.26 -4.17
C GLY A 151 0.17 -7.95 -5.45
N LEU A 152 -1.08 -7.68 -5.84
CA LEU A 152 -1.65 -8.19 -7.08
C LEU A 152 -1.03 -7.47 -8.28
N ASP A 153 -0.81 -8.22 -9.36
CA ASP A 153 -0.43 -7.62 -10.63
C ASP A 153 -1.52 -6.65 -11.08
N HIS A 154 -1.17 -5.37 -11.16
CA HIS A 154 -2.02 -4.33 -11.67
C HIS A 154 -1.53 -3.93 -13.06
N ALA A 155 -2.42 -3.96 -14.05
CA ALA A 155 -2.14 -3.32 -15.32
C ALA A 155 -1.83 -1.83 -15.07
N LEU A 156 -0.86 -1.29 -15.80
CA LEU A 156 -0.69 0.16 -15.85
C LEU A 156 -2.03 0.73 -16.33
N PRO A 157 -2.57 1.81 -15.72
CA PRO A 157 -3.85 2.38 -16.12
C PRO A 157 -3.87 2.56 -17.64
N GLY A 158 -4.88 2.05 -18.35
CA GLY A 158 -4.91 2.12 -19.82
C GLY A 158 -5.09 3.54 -20.36
N GLY A 159 -5.60 4.47 -19.54
CA GLY A 159 -5.99 5.81 -19.98
C GLY A 159 -4.85 6.63 -20.59
N GLU A 160 -5.12 7.23 -21.75
CA GLU A 160 -4.22 8.11 -22.52
C GLU A 160 -3.82 9.37 -21.74
N ASN A 161 -4.66 9.84 -20.80
CA ASN A 161 -4.43 11.04 -19.99
C ASN A 161 -3.98 10.71 -18.56
N THR A 162 -2.87 9.99 -18.40
CA THR A 162 -2.36 9.63 -17.06
C THR A 162 -0.83 9.71 -16.98
N VAL A 163 -0.32 10.15 -15.82
CA VAL A 163 1.10 10.03 -15.47
C VAL A 163 1.39 8.59 -15.07
N LYS A 164 2.32 7.95 -15.77
CA LYS A 164 2.75 6.58 -15.48
C LYS A 164 3.89 6.60 -14.47
N VAL A 165 3.67 6.05 -13.28
CA VAL A 165 4.72 5.85 -12.28
C VAL A 165 5.18 4.40 -12.35
N LEU A 166 6.44 4.20 -12.73
CA LEU A 166 7.01 2.88 -12.97
C LEU A 166 8.50 2.88 -12.62
N THR A 167 9.05 1.69 -12.42
CA THR A 167 10.48 1.52 -12.12
C THR A 167 11.30 1.63 -13.41
N ALA A 168 12.57 2.05 -13.29
CA ALA A 168 13.53 2.06 -14.40
C ALA A 168 13.60 0.75 -15.19
N HIS A 169 13.41 -0.41 -14.53
CA HIS A 169 13.39 -1.69 -15.21
C HIS A 169 12.12 -1.89 -16.06
N LYS A 170 10.96 -1.48 -15.52
CA LYS A 170 9.67 -1.56 -16.23
C LYS A 170 9.54 -0.54 -17.37
N SER A 171 10.48 0.39 -17.51
CA SER A 171 10.48 1.38 -18.61
C SER A 171 11.15 0.87 -19.89
N LYS A 172 11.86 -0.26 -19.84
CA LYS A 172 12.60 -0.80 -20.98
C LYS A 172 11.67 -1.07 -22.17
N GLY A 173 12.01 -0.49 -23.33
CA GLY A 173 11.24 -0.65 -24.57
C GLY A 173 10.02 0.28 -24.67
N LEU A 174 9.79 1.15 -23.69
CA LEU A 174 8.75 2.17 -23.71
C LEU A 174 9.37 3.57 -23.87
N GLU A 175 8.58 4.52 -24.37
CA GLU A 175 9.03 5.90 -24.62
C GLU A 175 7.91 6.91 -24.34
N TRP A 176 8.28 8.05 -23.75
CA TRP A 176 7.36 9.13 -23.40
C TRP A 176 7.94 10.47 -23.84
N ASP A 177 7.07 11.47 -24.07
CA ASP A 177 7.53 12.81 -24.41
C ASP A 177 8.37 13.40 -23.26
N VAL A 178 7.86 13.29 -22.04
CA VAL A 178 8.53 13.76 -20.83
C VAL A 178 8.80 12.60 -19.88
N VAL A 179 10.03 12.49 -19.39
CA VAL A 179 10.41 11.52 -18.35
C VAL A 179 10.99 12.26 -17.15
N VAL A 180 10.45 11.96 -15.97
CA VAL A 180 10.95 12.48 -14.71
C VAL A 180 11.65 11.36 -13.95
N VAL A 181 12.91 11.58 -13.58
CA VAL A 181 13.73 10.66 -12.78
C VAL A 181 14.03 11.31 -11.43
N PRO A 182 13.11 11.19 -10.45
CA PRO A 182 13.32 11.74 -9.12
C PRO A 182 14.22 10.84 -8.28
N GLY A 183 14.85 11.42 -7.26
CA GLY A 183 15.57 10.67 -6.22
C GLY A 183 16.91 10.08 -6.68
N LEU A 184 17.61 10.77 -7.59
CA LEU A 184 19.00 10.47 -7.97
C LEU A 184 19.98 10.87 -6.87
N CYS A 185 19.90 10.15 -5.74
CA CYS A 185 20.73 10.39 -4.56
C CYS A 185 21.69 9.22 -4.35
N GLU A 186 22.80 9.49 -3.68
CA GLU A 186 23.76 8.48 -3.24
C GLU A 186 23.05 7.37 -2.44
N GLY A 187 23.43 6.12 -2.72
CA GLY A 187 22.80 4.92 -2.16
C GLY A 187 21.36 4.65 -2.60
N SER A 188 20.78 5.44 -3.51
CA SER A 188 19.45 5.21 -4.10
C SER A 188 19.56 4.68 -5.53
N PHE A 189 20.00 5.51 -6.48
CA PHE A 189 20.21 5.15 -7.87
C PHE A 189 21.38 5.95 -8.46
N PRO A 190 22.47 5.28 -8.90
CA PRO A 190 22.66 3.82 -8.98
C PRO A 190 22.71 3.14 -7.60
N LYS A 191 22.32 1.85 -7.54
CA LYS A 191 22.47 1.05 -6.31
C LYS A 191 23.89 0.53 -6.16
N GLU A 192 24.59 1.06 -5.16
CA GLU A 192 25.99 0.71 -4.87
C GLU A 192 26.17 -0.56 -4.02
N LYS A 193 25.09 -1.09 -3.44
CA LYS A 193 25.16 -2.31 -2.62
C LYS A 193 25.56 -3.49 -3.50
N ALA A 194 26.66 -4.14 -3.13
CA ALA A 194 27.15 -5.32 -3.82
C ALA A 194 26.07 -6.42 -3.88
N PRO A 195 25.99 -7.17 -4.99
CA PRO A 195 25.10 -8.32 -5.11
C PRO A 195 25.35 -9.35 -4.02
N GLU A 196 24.32 -10.13 -3.71
CA GLU A 196 24.44 -11.31 -2.86
C GLU A 196 25.31 -12.36 -3.55
N ALA A 197 26.51 -12.60 -3.01
CA ALA A 197 27.45 -13.59 -3.53
C ALA A 197 26.96 -15.02 -3.25
N TRP A 198 27.00 -15.91 -4.25
CA TRP A 198 26.60 -17.32 -4.09
C TRP A 198 27.43 -18.07 -3.05
N THR A 199 28.66 -17.65 -2.81
CA THR A 199 29.53 -18.19 -1.74
C THR A 199 29.07 -17.83 -0.32
N SER A 200 28.09 -16.95 -0.17
CA SER A 200 27.61 -16.48 1.14
C SER A 200 26.08 -16.53 1.29
N TYR A 201 25.34 -16.70 0.19
CA TYR A 201 23.89 -16.71 0.18
C TYR A 201 23.37 -17.99 -0.49
N PRO A 202 22.76 -18.93 0.26
CA PRO A 202 22.37 -20.24 -0.27
C PRO A 202 21.27 -20.17 -1.34
N LYS A 203 20.51 -19.08 -1.39
CA LYS A 203 19.48 -18.83 -2.42
C LYS A 203 20.04 -18.44 -3.78
N VAL A 204 21.33 -18.16 -3.89
CA VAL A 204 21.96 -17.74 -5.15
C VAL A 204 22.69 -18.93 -5.74
N LEU A 205 22.29 -19.33 -6.95
CA LEU A 205 22.91 -20.45 -7.66
C LEU A 205 24.39 -20.16 -7.96
N PRO A 206 25.31 -21.12 -7.75
CA PRO A 206 26.70 -21.00 -8.22
C PRO A 206 26.76 -20.63 -9.69
N TYR A 207 27.63 -19.67 -10.04
CA TYR A 207 27.60 -19.05 -11.37
C TYR A 207 27.95 -20.01 -12.50
N ALA A 208 28.80 -21.00 -12.25
CA ALA A 208 29.11 -22.06 -13.21
C ALA A 208 27.87 -22.88 -13.64
N LEU A 209 26.79 -22.89 -12.85
CA LEU A 209 25.54 -23.62 -13.16
C LEU A 209 24.50 -22.74 -13.85
N ARG A 210 24.75 -21.43 -14.01
CA ARG A 210 23.83 -20.51 -14.67
C ARG A 210 24.08 -20.47 -16.17
N GLY A 211 23.02 -20.26 -16.95
CA GLY A 211 23.14 -20.12 -18.41
C GLY A 211 23.89 -18.86 -18.86
N ASP A 212 24.02 -17.85 -18.01
CA ASP A 212 24.72 -16.58 -18.26
C ASP A 212 26.14 -16.53 -17.65
N ALA A 213 26.71 -17.70 -17.29
CA ALA A 213 28.01 -17.82 -16.61
C ALA A 213 29.14 -17.01 -17.26
N THR A 214 29.17 -16.92 -18.60
CA THR A 214 30.20 -16.20 -19.36
C THR A 214 30.20 -14.69 -19.15
N THR A 215 29.08 -14.13 -18.65
CA THR A 215 28.95 -12.70 -18.36
C THR A 215 29.22 -12.36 -16.89
N LEU A 216 29.34 -13.39 -16.04
CA LEU A 216 29.49 -13.26 -14.61
C LEU A 216 30.96 -13.37 -14.19
N PRO A 217 31.34 -12.86 -13.01
CA PRO A 217 32.65 -13.11 -12.44
C PRO A 217 32.93 -14.61 -12.32
N ALA A 218 34.15 -15.03 -12.69
CA ALA A 218 34.61 -16.40 -12.52
C ALA A 218 34.63 -16.84 -11.05
N ASP A 219 34.67 -18.15 -10.83
CA ASP A 219 34.72 -18.72 -9.48
C ASP A 219 35.92 -18.19 -8.68
N PRO A 220 35.72 -17.89 -7.38
CA PRO A 220 36.82 -17.44 -6.54
C PRO A 220 37.85 -18.55 -6.36
N ALA A 221 39.12 -18.15 -6.23
CA ALA A 221 40.07 -19.01 -5.53
C ALA A 221 39.57 -19.21 -4.08
N TRP A 222 39.60 -20.45 -3.59
CA TRP A 222 39.13 -20.84 -2.25
C TRP A 222 40.10 -20.43 -1.13
N THR A 223 40.43 -19.14 -1.10
CA THR A 223 41.25 -18.47 -0.10
C THR A 223 40.56 -17.17 0.33
N SER A 224 40.96 -16.62 1.47
CA SER A 224 40.43 -15.33 1.95
C SER A 224 40.63 -14.20 0.92
N ALA A 225 41.81 -14.17 0.28
CA ALA A 225 42.13 -13.21 -0.78
C ALA A 225 41.28 -13.44 -2.04
N GLY A 226 41.07 -14.70 -2.45
CA GLY A 226 40.26 -15.05 -3.61
C GLY A 226 38.79 -14.66 -3.43
N LEU A 227 38.21 -14.93 -2.26
CA LEU A 227 36.85 -14.51 -1.91
C LEU A 227 36.69 -12.98 -1.87
N LYS A 228 37.71 -12.25 -1.39
CA LYS A 228 37.72 -10.78 -1.40
C LYS A 228 37.77 -10.24 -2.83
N SER A 229 38.62 -10.80 -3.68
CA SER A 229 38.71 -10.45 -5.10
C SER A 229 37.38 -10.69 -5.83
N PHE A 230 36.75 -11.84 -5.59
CA PHE A 230 35.45 -12.16 -6.18
C PHE A 230 34.34 -11.18 -5.77
N LYS A 231 34.29 -10.78 -4.49
CA LYS A 231 33.36 -9.73 -4.03
C LYS A 231 33.62 -8.37 -4.70
N ALA A 232 34.88 -8.03 -4.96
CA ALA A 232 35.24 -6.81 -5.69
C ALA A 232 34.81 -6.89 -7.17
N ALA A 233 35.05 -8.02 -7.83
CA ALA A 233 34.59 -8.27 -9.20
C ALA A 233 33.06 -8.20 -9.30
N LEU A 234 32.34 -8.72 -8.29
CA LEU A 234 30.88 -8.60 -8.21
C LEU A 234 30.39 -7.16 -8.07
N LYS A 235 31.10 -6.34 -7.29
CA LYS A 235 30.80 -4.92 -7.17
C LYS A 235 30.96 -4.22 -8.53
N SER A 236 32.08 -4.44 -9.21
CA SER A 236 32.35 -3.85 -10.53
C SER A 236 31.34 -4.31 -11.60
N HIS A 237 30.98 -5.59 -11.59
CA HIS A 237 29.94 -6.12 -12.46
C HIS A 237 28.58 -5.42 -12.19
N LYS A 238 28.22 -5.23 -10.91
CA LYS A 238 26.99 -4.53 -10.52
C LYS A 238 26.98 -3.06 -10.91
N GLU A 239 28.09 -2.36 -10.75
CA GLU A 239 28.26 -0.97 -11.20
C GLU A 239 27.99 -0.86 -12.71
N THR A 240 28.49 -1.81 -13.50
CA THR A 240 28.23 -1.88 -14.94
C THR A 240 26.75 -2.13 -15.26
N GLU A 241 26.08 -3.04 -14.53
CA GLU A 241 24.65 -3.28 -14.68
C GLU A 241 23.80 -2.05 -14.33
N GLU A 242 24.15 -1.33 -13.26
CA GLU A 242 23.45 -0.08 -12.89
C GLU A 242 23.70 1.03 -13.91
N LEU A 243 24.89 1.10 -14.52
CA LEU A 243 25.17 2.01 -15.63
C LEU A 243 24.30 1.69 -16.86
N ARG A 244 24.12 0.40 -17.20
CA ARG A 244 23.21 -0.04 -18.27
C ARG A 244 21.77 0.34 -17.97
N LEU A 245 21.33 0.19 -16.71
CA LEU A 245 20.01 0.63 -16.28
C LEU A 245 19.85 2.15 -16.37
N GLY A 246 20.89 2.90 -16.00
CA GLY A 246 20.98 4.35 -16.19
C GLY A 246 20.79 4.72 -17.66
N TYR A 247 21.56 4.10 -18.56
CA TYR A 247 21.42 4.30 -20.01
C TYR A 247 19.98 4.04 -20.49
N VAL A 248 19.37 2.92 -20.09
CA VAL A 248 17.96 2.66 -20.44
C VAL A 248 17.08 3.80 -19.93
N THR A 249 17.21 4.19 -18.67
CA THR A 249 16.38 5.22 -18.03
C THR A 249 16.48 6.58 -18.72
N PHE A 250 17.71 7.05 -18.99
CA PHE A 250 17.95 8.38 -19.56
C PHE A 250 17.70 8.47 -21.07
N THR A 251 17.46 7.33 -21.72
CA THR A 251 17.09 7.27 -23.15
C THR A 251 15.60 6.98 -23.39
N ARG A 252 14.77 6.97 -22.33
CA ARG A 252 13.30 6.87 -22.48
C ARG A 252 12.59 8.16 -22.93
N PRO A 253 13.05 9.39 -22.63
CA PRO A 253 12.35 10.59 -23.05
C PRO A 253 12.56 10.89 -24.54
N ARG A 254 11.50 11.32 -25.22
CA ARG A 254 11.53 11.80 -26.61
C ARG A 254 11.88 13.28 -26.72
N SER A 255 11.44 14.10 -25.77
CA SER A 255 11.67 15.55 -25.82
C SER A 255 12.27 16.15 -24.54
N LEU A 256 11.92 15.65 -23.36
CA LEU A 256 12.37 16.25 -22.10
C LEU A 256 12.71 15.22 -21.02
N LEU A 257 13.92 15.33 -20.47
CA LEU A 257 14.35 14.63 -19.26
C LEU A 257 14.39 15.61 -18.10
N LEU A 258 13.64 15.32 -17.03
CA LEU A 258 13.74 16.03 -15.76
C LEU A 258 14.38 15.10 -14.73
N ALA A 259 15.40 15.58 -14.01
CA ALA A 259 16.11 14.80 -13.02
C ALA A 259 16.24 15.59 -11.72
N SER A 260 16.07 14.92 -10.58
CA SER A 260 16.20 15.58 -9.28
C SER A 260 16.76 14.65 -8.21
N GLY A 261 17.36 15.25 -7.19
CA GLY A 261 17.84 14.59 -5.98
C GLY A 261 17.51 15.40 -4.74
N HIS A 262 17.78 14.84 -3.57
CA HIS A 262 17.55 15.47 -2.28
C HIS A 262 18.64 15.05 -1.28
N TRP A 263 18.95 15.94 -0.34
CA TRP A 263 19.91 15.67 0.73
C TRP A 263 19.36 14.73 1.81
N TRP A 264 18.06 14.75 2.10
CA TRP A 264 17.40 13.81 3.01
C TRP A 264 16.08 13.32 2.45
N GLY A 265 15.78 12.05 2.67
CA GLY A 265 14.42 11.54 2.44
C GLY A 265 13.55 11.70 3.69
N PRO A 266 12.30 11.21 3.66
CA PRO A 266 11.32 11.53 4.70
C PRO A 266 11.70 11.06 6.11
N THR A 267 12.53 10.03 6.23
CA THR A 267 12.82 9.36 7.51
C THR A 267 14.31 9.27 7.84
N GLN A 268 15.19 9.66 6.91
CA GLN A 268 16.62 9.45 7.06
C GLN A 268 17.25 10.54 7.94
N LYS A 269 18.01 10.13 8.97
CA LYS A 269 18.80 11.07 9.80
C LYS A 269 20.07 11.55 9.10
N ARG A 270 20.76 10.64 8.39
CA ARG A 270 21.99 10.97 7.67
C ARG A 270 21.67 11.63 6.35
N ARG A 271 22.42 12.70 6.03
CA ARG A 271 22.41 13.29 4.70
C ARG A 271 22.92 12.28 3.67
N ARG A 272 22.32 12.30 2.50
CA ARG A 272 22.80 11.67 1.26
C ARG A 272 23.72 12.66 0.54
N GLY A 273 24.13 12.33 -0.67
CA GLY A 273 24.68 13.28 -1.64
C GLY A 273 23.97 13.14 -2.99
N PRO A 274 24.29 14.00 -3.97
CA PRO A 274 23.93 13.73 -5.36
C PRO A 274 24.54 12.40 -5.79
N SER A 275 23.79 11.59 -6.55
CA SER A 275 24.36 10.37 -7.11
C SER A 275 25.32 10.70 -8.26
N ALA A 276 26.17 9.73 -8.65
CA ALA A 276 27.05 9.89 -9.80
C ALA A 276 26.28 10.26 -11.09
N PHE A 277 25.04 9.77 -11.25
CA PHE A 277 24.20 10.15 -12.38
C PHE A 277 23.69 11.58 -12.28
N LEU A 278 23.27 12.03 -11.09
CA LEU A 278 22.83 13.42 -10.92
C LEU A 278 23.98 14.40 -11.14
N GLN A 279 25.17 14.07 -10.64
CA GLN A 279 26.36 14.89 -10.87
C GLN A 279 26.73 14.96 -12.35
N ALA A 280 26.72 13.82 -13.06
CA ALA A 280 26.99 13.80 -14.50
C ALA A 280 25.98 14.63 -15.31
N LEU A 281 24.69 14.60 -14.94
CA LEU A 281 23.65 15.43 -15.55
C LEU A 281 23.86 16.92 -15.25
N HIS A 282 24.19 17.26 -14.00
CA HIS A 282 24.52 18.63 -13.62
C HIS A 282 25.70 19.17 -14.43
N ASP A 283 26.79 18.41 -14.53
CA ASP A 283 27.99 18.83 -15.27
C ASP A 283 27.71 18.98 -16.78
N HIS A 284 26.83 18.14 -17.33
CA HIS A 284 26.36 18.24 -18.71
C HIS A 284 25.54 19.52 -18.96
N CYS A 285 24.61 19.86 -18.05
CA CYS A 285 23.87 21.11 -18.12
C CYS A 285 24.79 22.33 -17.93
N ALA A 286 25.75 22.27 -17.00
CA ALA A 286 26.73 23.33 -16.78
C ALA A 286 27.62 23.60 -18.00
N ALA A 287 27.83 22.59 -18.85
CA ALA A 287 28.50 22.72 -20.14
C ALA A 287 27.62 23.34 -21.25
N GLY A 288 26.36 23.71 -20.96
CA GLY A 288 25.43 24.37 -21.88
C GLY A 288 24.52 23.43 -22.66
N HIS A 289 24.40 22.16 -22.25
CA HIS A 289 23.56 21.17 -22.92
C HIS A 289 22.18 20.97 -22.26
N GLY A 290 21.80 21.86 -21.35
CA GLY A 290 20.53 21.85 -20.65
C GLY A 290 20.48 22.92 -19.57
N ASP A 291 19.40 22.94 -18.81
CA ASP A 291 19.16 23.95 -17.78
C ASP A 291 19.33 23.36 -16.37
N ILE A 292 19.83 24.19 -15.45
CA ILE A 292 19.91 23.86 -14.01
C ILE A 292 18.91 24.78 -13.30
N GLU A 293 17.71 24.27 -13.07
CA GLU A 293 16.64 25.01 -12.40
C GLU A 293 17.02 25.36 -10.95
N ALA A 294 17.56 24.37 -10.22
CA ALA A 294 18.00 24.53 -8.85
C ALA A 294 19.10 23.52 -8.50
N TRP A 295 20.15 24.00 -7.86
CA TRP A 295 21.19 23.17 -7.24
C TRP A 295 21.41 23.64 -5.81
N ALA A 296 21.06 22.79 -4.84
CA ALA A 296 21.20 23.13 -3.43
C ALA A 296 22.59 22.75 -2.91
N ASP A 297 23.25 23.68 -2.22
CA ASP A 297 24.52 23.44 -1.56
C ASP A 297 24.45 22.29 -0.56
N ALA A 298 25.60 21.66 -0.33
CA ALA A 298 25.75 20.65 0.70
C ALA A 298 25.38 21.23 2.07
N PRO A 299 24.39 20.66 2.78
CA PRO A 299 24.04 21.11 4.11
C PRO A 299 25.22 21.01 5.07
N ALA A 300 25.21 21.83 6.13
CA ALA A 300 26.25 21.79 7.15
C ALA A 300 26.40 20.38 7.76
N PRO A 301 27.62 19.98 8.21
CA PRO A 301 27.84 18.65 8.79
C PRO A 301 26.95 18.30 9.99
N ASP A 302 26.51 19.32 10.72
CA ASP A 302 25.64 19.26 11.89
C ASP A 302 24.16 19.53 11.57
N ALA A 303 23.82 19.80 10.30
CA ALA A 303 22.44 20.01 9.89
C ALA A 303 21.61 18.73 10.05
N GLU A 304 20.43 18.87 10.64
CA GLU A 304 19.47 17.79 10.82
C GLU A 304 18.42 17.77 9.70
N ASN A 305 17.80 16.61 9.49
CA ASN A 305 16.74 16.46 8.52
C ASN A 305 15.51 17.29 8.93
N PRO A 306 15.11 18.31 8.16
CA PRO A 306 13.95 19.14 8.50
C PRO A 306 12.64 18.34 8.60
N ALA A 307 12.52 17.23 7.87
CA ALA A 307 11.31 16.39 7.89
C ALA A 307 11.14 15.60 9.19
N LEU A 308 12.19 15.50 10.02
CA LEU A 308 12.13 14.84 11.33
C LEU A 308 11.77 15.82 12.46
N ALA A 309 11.68 17.12 12.18
CA ALA A 309 11.18 18.08 13.14
C ALA A 309 9.71 17.76 13.45
N SER A 310 9.43 17.45 14.72
CA SER A 310 8.18 16.89 15.23
C SER A 310 6.93 17.77 15.03
N ASP A 311 7.07 18.98 14.49
CA ASP A 311 6.01 19.98 14.40
C ASP A 311 5.18 19.92 13.10
N THR A 312 5.46 18.98 12.20
CA THR A 312 4.90 19.00 10.83
C THR A 312 4.03 17.82 10.41
N THR A 313 3.58 16.96 11.33
CA THR A 313 2.43 16.09 11.03
C THR A 313 1.15 16.78 11.46
N PRO A 314 0.46 17.54 10.58
CA PRO A 314 -0.89 17.98 10.88
C PRO A 314 -1.74 16.75 11.20
N ASP A 315 -2.53 16.84 12.26
CA ASP A 315 -3.54 15.84 12.59
C ASP A 315 -4.56 15.83 11.45
N HIS A 316 -4.31 14.99 10.46
CA HIS A 316 -5.23 14.80 9.35
C HIS A 316 -6.44 14.06 9.91
N SER A 317 -7.57 14.76 10.01
CA SER A 317 -8.84 14.13 10.31
C SER A 317 -9.09 12.99 9.32
N TRP A 318 -9.16 11.76 9.81
CA TRP A 318 -9.56 10.59 9.04
C TRP A 318 -11.06 10.33 9.23
N PRO A 319 -11.82 10.01 8.16
CA PRO A 319 -11.39 9.98 6.76
C PRO A 319 -11.13 11.39 6.20
N LEU A 320 -10.22 11.48 5.23
CA LEU A 320 -9.92 12.74 4.54
C LEU A 320 -11.20 13.32 3.93
N PRO A 321 -11.39 14.65 3.98
CA PRO A 321 -12.54 15.28 3.34
C PRO A 321 -12.55 14.93 1.85
N LEU A 322 -13.71 14.54 1.35
CA LEU A 322 -13.92 14.32 -0.07
C LEU A 322 -13.73 15.63 -0.84
N ASP A 323 -13.34 15.51 -2.11
CA ASP A 323 -13.39 16.63 -3.05
C ASP A 323 -14.77 17.33 -2.98
N PRO A 324 -14.84 18.66 -2.80
CA PRO A 324 -16.11 19.36 -2.59
C PRO A 324 -17.14 19.13 -3.69
N THR A 325 -16.68 19.05 -4.95
CA THR A 325 -17.57 18.81 -6.10
C THR A 325 -18.19 17.43 -6.02
N SER A 326 -17.37 16.42 -5.78
CA SER A 326 -17.80 15.03 -5.59
C SER A 326 -18.77 14.88 -4.42
N LEU A 327 -18.52 15.60 -3.31
CA LEU A 327 -19.40 15.60 -2.14
C LEU A 327 -20.78 16.18 -2.47
N THR A 328 -20.83 17.30 -3.20
CA THR A 328 -22.09 17.94 -3.63
C THR A 328 -22.91 17.01 -4.50
N LEU A 329 -22.32 16.42 -5.54
CA LEU A 329 -23.00 15.48 -6.44
C LEU A 329 -23.59 14.27 -5.69
N ARG A 330 -22.85 13.73 -4.70
CA ARG A 330 -23.34 12.64 -3.86
C ARG A 330 -24.53 13.05 -3.00
N ARG A 331 -24.51 14.26 -2.44
CA ARG A 331 -25.63 14.79 -1.65
C ARG A 331 -26.87 15.04 -2.50
N GLU A 332 -26.70 15.54 -3.71
CA GLU A 332 -27.79 15.72 -4.67
C GLU A 332 -28.41 14.37 -5.06
N ALA A 333 -27.57 13.38 -5.38
CA ALA A 333 -28.04 12.01 -5.67
C ALA A 333 -28.81 11.41 -4.47
N ALA A 334 -28.28 11.56 -3.25
CA ALA A 334 -28.96 11.09 -2.04
C ALA A 334 -30.32 11.77 -1.83
N ALA A 335 -30.40 13.09 -2.02
CA ALA A 335 -31.65 13.85 -1.90
C ALA A 335 -32.71 13.41 -2.93
N LEU A 336 -32.29 13.09 -4.16
CA LEU A 336 -33.17 12.54 -5.20
C LEU A 336 -33.75 11.18 -4.80
N VAL A 337 -32.90 10.28 -4.28
CA VAL A 337 -33.35 8.95 -3.80
C VAL A 337 -34.31 9.09 -2.62
N GLU A 338 -33.99 9.93 -1.64
CA GLU A 338 -34.89 10.17 -0.50
C GLU A 338 -36.24 10.76 -0.93
N ALA A 339 -36.24 11.70 -1.87
CA ALA A 339 -37.47 12.26 -2.41
C ALA A 339 -38.31 11.18 -3.13
N HIS A 340 -37.65 10.32 -3.92
CA HIS A 340 -38.33 9.22 -4.61
C HIS A 340 -38.92 8.20 -3.63
N LEU A 341 -38.17 7.77 -2.62
CA LEU A 341 -38.63 6.83 -1.59
C LEU A 341 -39.83 7.37 -0.82
N LYS A 342 -39.81 8.66 -0.46
CA LYS A 342 -40.97 9.32 0.18
C LYS A 342 -42.19 9.32 -0.73
N THR A 343 -42.00 9.51 -2.04
CA THR A 343 -43.10 9.54 -3.02
C THR A 343 -43.67 8.14 -3.26
N CYS A 344 -42.84 7.10 -3.33
CA CYS A 344 -43.28 5.71 -3.45
C CYS A 344 -44.07 5.23 -2.21
N LEU A 345 -43.62 5.59 -1.00
CA LEU A 345 -44.33 5.27 0.24
C LEU A 345 -45.73 5.91 0.30
N LEU A 346 -45.91 7.08 -0.32
CA LEU A 346 -47.20 7.76 -0.44
C LEU A 346 -48.14 7.14 -1.48
N TYR A 347 -47.62 6.35 -2.43
CA TYR A 347 -48.40 5.66 -3.47
C TYR A 347 -48.78 4.22 -3.09
N THR A 348 -48.16 3.64 -2.06
CA THR A 348 -48.44 2.29 -1.56
C THR A 348 -49.29 2.26 -0.29
N SER A 349 -49.81 3.40 0.16
CA SER A 349 -50.80 3.53 1.26
C SER A 349 -52.17 3.89 0.71
#